data_AF-G1ER31-F1
#
_entry.id   AF-G1ER31-F1
#
_cell.length_a   1.000
_cell.length_b   1.000
_cell.length_c   1.000
_cell.angle_alpha   90.00
_cell.angle_beta   90.00
_cell.angle_gamma   90.00
#
_symmetry.space_group_name_H-M   'P 1'
#
loop_
_entity.id
_entity.type
_entity.pdbx_description
1 polymer ?
#
loop_
_entity_poly.entity_id
_entity_poly.type
_entity_poly.pdbx_seq_one_letter_code
_entity_poly.pdbx_strand_id
1 'polypeptide(L)'
;HLTGDIHAVTAANNLLAAQMDARIFHELTQKDGPLYDRLVPKVKGVRKFSAIQLRRLKRLGIEKEDPDSLTEEERTKFARLNIDSNKIMWNRVVDLNDRYLRKITIGQSPTEKGFSRETAFDISVASEIMAILALGKDVNDIKERLASMVVALDKTGKPVTADDLGVTGALLVLLRDALQPTLLQTLEGTPVLV
;
A
#
# COMPACT_ATOMS: atom_id res chain seq x y z
N HIS A 1 15.16 6.64 19.43
CA HIS A 1 14.05 7.40 18.81
C HIS A 1 12.75 7.05 19.51
N LEU A 2 12.68 7.18 20.85
CA LEU A 2 11.64 6.55 21.67
C LEU A 2 11.58 5.02 21.38
N THR A 3 10.42 4.47 21.07
CA THR A 3 10.12 3.05 20.78
C THR A 3 10.23 2.68 19.30
N GLY A 4 10.40 3.67 18.41
CA GLY A 4 10.54 3.43 16.97
C GLY A 4 9.22 3.51 16.17
N ASP A 5 8.13 3.98 16.77
CA ASP A 5 6.81 4.01 16.13
C ASP A 5 6.80 4.86 14.85
N ILE A 6 7.46 6.03 14.87
CA ILE A 6 7.60 6.89 13.68
C ILE A 6 8.40 6.17 12.57
N HIS A 7 9.39 5.34 12.93
CA HIS A 7 10.15 4.55 11.95
C HIS A 7 9.27 3.47 11.32
N ALA A 8 8.42 2.81 12.12
CA ALA A 8 7.46 1.84 11.63
C ALA A 8 6.45 2.47 10.65
N VAL A 9 5.90 3.64 11.00
CA VAL A 9 5.04 4.43 10.11
C VAL A 9 5.76 4.82 8.82
N THR A 10 6.99 5.32 8.92
CA THR A 10 7.83 5.70 7.77
C THR A 10 8.06 4.51 6.83
N ALA A 11 8.41 3.35 7.38
CA ALA A 11 8.63 2.13 6.63
C ALA A 11 7.34 1.66 5.93
N ALA A 12 6.21 1.63 6.65
CA ALA A 12 4.92 1.22 6.11
C ALA A 12 4.45 2.14 4.97
N ASN A 13 4.51 3.46 5.16
CA ASN A 13 4.11 4.43 4.15
C ASN A 13 4.95 4.30 2.87
N ASN A 14 6.27 4.16 3.04
CA ASN A 14 7.19 4.04 1.91
C ASN A 14 7.12 2.67 1.23
N LEU A 15 6.77 1.60 1.94
CA LEU A 15 6.45 0.30 1.34
C LEU A 15 5.25 0.41 0.40
N LEU A 16 4.18 1.10 0.82
CA LEU A 16 3.01 1.34 -0.03
C LEU A 16 3.41 2.11 -1.29
N ALA A 17 4.16 3.20 -1.14
CA ALA A 17 4.61 4.02 -2.27
C ALA A 17 5.48 3.20 -3.25
N ALA A 18 6.40 2.38 -2.73
CA ALA A 18 7.23 1.50 -3.54
C ALA A 18 6.40 0.44 -4.28
N GLN A 19 5.43 -0.19 -3.61
CA GLN A 19 4.54 -1.17 -4.24
C GLN A 19 3.71 -0.53 -5.35
N MET A 20 3.21 0.69 -5.14
CA MET A 20 2.44 1.41 -6.15
C MET A 20 3.27 1.63 -7.42
N ASP A 21 4.50 2.11 -7.29
CA ASP A 21 5.38 2.32 -8.44
C ASP A 21 5.77 1.00 -9.12
N ALA A 22 6.06 -0.06 -8.35
CA ALA A 22 6.33 -1.39 -8.89
C ALA A 22 5.11 -1.96 -9.64
N ARG A 23 3.89 -1.74 -9.11
CA ARG A 23 2.64 -2.15 -9.75
C ARG A 23 2.45 -1.44 -11.09
N ILE A 24 2.65 -0.13 -11.13
CA ILE A 24 2.56 0.67 -12.36
C ILE A 24 3.57 0.17 -13.39
N PHE A 25 4.84 -0.01 -12.99
CA PHE A 25 5.89 -0.51 -13.88
C PHE A 25 5.54 -1.88 -14.49
N HIS A 26 5.08 -2.82 -13.68
CA HIS A 26 4.71 -4.16 -14.16
C HIS A 26 3.48 -4.14 -15.07
N GLU A 27 2.49 -3.29 -14.79
CA GLU A 27 1.36 -3.11 -15.69
C GLU A 27 1.78 -2.52 -17.05
N LEU A 28 2.71 -1.56 -17.07
CA LEU A 28 3.18 -0.94 -18.30
C LEU A 28 4.07 -1.87 -19.15
N THR A 29 4.74 -2.84 -18.51
CA THR A 29 5.76 -3.67 -19.19
C THR A 29 5.34 -5.10 -19.47
N GLN A 30 4.21 -5.56 -18.92
CA GLN A 30 3.77 -6.95 -19.04
C GLN A 30 2.41 -7.07 -19.73
N LYS A 31 2.24 -8.17 -20.47
CA LYS A 31 0.95 -8.62 -21.00
C LYS A 31 0.07 -9.19 -19.88
N ASP A 32 -1.23 -9.17 -20.10
CA ASP A 32 -2.26 -9.48 -19.09
C ASP A 32 -2.14 -10.89 -18.52
N GLY A 33 -2.02 -11.90 -19.37
CA GLY A 33 -1.86 -13.29 -18.95
C GLY A 33 -0.66 -13.49 -18.01
N PRO A 34 0.58 -13.16 -18.45
CA PRO A 34 1.76 -13.24 -17.59
C PRO A 34 1.67 -12.40 -16.31
N LEU A 35 1.02 -11.23 -16.35
CA LEU A 35 0.81 -10.40 -15.16
C LEU A 35 -0.11 -11.11 -14.15
N TYR A 36 -1.23 -11.67 -14.63
CA TYR A 36 -2.12 -12.48 -13.82
C TYR A 36 -1.40 -13.69 -13.21
N ASP A 37 -0.60 -14.39 -14.02
CA ASP A 37 0.12 -15.59 -13.59
C ASP A 37 1.13 -15.31 -12.48
N ARG A 38 1.70 -14.10 -12.43
CA ARG A 38 2.58 -13.66 -11.34
C ARG A 38 1.82 -13.25 -10.09
N LEU A 39 0.64 -12.64 -10.24
CA LEU A 39 -0.22 -12.26 -9.12
C LEU A 39 -0.86 -13.50 -8.47
N VAL A 40 -1.18 -14.52 -9.27
CA VAL A 40 -1.78 -15.78 -8.81
C VAL A 40 -0.93 -16.97 -9.29
N PRO A 41 0.26 -17.15 -8.67
CA PRO A 41 1.18 -18.20 -9.08
C PRO A 41 0.62 -19.59 -8.76
N LYS A 42 1.01 -20.58 -9.57
CA LYS A 42 0.75 -21.99 -9.25
C LYS A 42 1.74 -22.45 -8.20
N VAL A 43 1.24 -22.90 -7.04
CA VAL A 43 2.05 -23.53 -5.99
C VAL A 43 1.72 -25.01 -5.99
N LYS A 44 2.72 -25.86 -6.26
CA LYS A 44 2.52 -27.32 -6.44
C LYS A 44 1.42 -27.65 -7.47
N GLY A 45 1.38 -26.89 -8.57
CA GLY A 45 0.43 -27.08 -9.67
C GLY A 45 -0.95 -26.45 -9.47
N VAL A 46 -1.27 -25.95 -8.28
CA VAL A 46 -2.60 -25.41 -7.94
C VAL A 46 -2.55 -23.89 -7.77
N ARG A 47 -3.55 -23.19 -8.32
CA ARG A 47 -3.79 -21.77 -8.01
C ARG A 47 -4.81 -21.64 -6.90
N LYS A 48 -4.57 -20.68 -6.00
CA LYS A 48 -5.55 -20.28 -4.98
C LYS A 48 -5.50 -18.77 -4.81
N PHE A 49 -6.66 -18.13 -4.72
CA PHE A 49 -6.72 -16.75 -4.29
C PHE A 49 -6.39 -16.66 -2.80
N SER A 50 -5.58 -15.67 -2.45
CA SER A 50 -5.44 -15.22 -1.06
C SER A 50 -6.65 -14.41 -0.63
N ALA A 51 -6.84 -14.25 0.68
CA ALA A 51 -7.96 -13.48 1.23
C ALA A 51 -8.05 -12.04 0.69
N ILE A 52 -6.91 -11.40 0.39
CA ILE A 52 -6.87 -10.04 -0.19
C ILE A 52 -7.33 -10.03 -1.65
N GLN A 53 -7.02 -11.08 -2.41
CA GLN A 53 -7.44 -11.23 -3.79
C GLN A 53 -8.94 -11.51 -3.90
N LEU A 54 -9.49 -12.31 -2.98
CA LEU A 54 -10.94 -12.54 -2.88
C LEU A 54 -11.69 -11.22 -2.59
N ARG A 55 -11.19 -10.39 -1.67
CA ARG A 55 -11.77 -9.05 -1.42
C ARG A 55 -11.76 -8.18 -2.67
N ARG A 56 -10.68 -8.21 -3.44
CA ARG A 56 -10.59 -7.49 -4.72
C ARG A 56 -11.62 -8.01 -5.73
N LEU A 57 -11.77 -9.32 -5.90
CA LEU A 57 -12.78 -9.90 -6.80
C LEU A 57 -14.20 -9.45 -6.42
N LYS A 58 -14.51 -9.46 -5.12
CA LYS A 58 -15.78 -8.94 -4.59
C LYS A 58 -15.99 -7.47 -4.96
N ARG A 59 -14.97 -6.60 -4.83
CA ARG A 59 -15.05 -5.19 -5.27
C ARG A 59 -15.27 -5.04 -6.78
N LEU A 60 -14.77 -5.98 -7.57
CA LEU A 60 -14.93 -5.98 -9.03
C LEU A 60 -16.26 -6.59 -9.51
N GLY A 61 -17.07 -7.12 -8.59
CA GLY A 61 -18.33 -7.82 -8.87
C GLY A 61 -18.14 -9.20 -9.48
N ILE A 62 -17.02 -9.89 -9.17
CA ILE A 62 -16.71 -11.23 -9.66
C ILE A 62 -16.90 -12.21 -8.50
N GLU A 63 -17.86 -13.14 -8.65
CA GLU A 63 -18.23 -14.12 -7.60
C GLU A 63 -17.46 -15.45 -7.69
N LYS A 64 -16.55 -15.57 -8.67
CA LYS A 64 -15.75 -16.78 -8.89
C LYS A 64 -14.60 -16.88 -7.88
N GLU A 65 -14.49 -18.03 -7.22
CA GLU A 65 -13.42 -18.31 -6.25
C GLU A 65 -12.28 -19.18 -6.82
N ASP A 66 -12.50 -19.83 -7.97
CA ASP A 66 -11.47 -20.60 -8.67
C ASP A 66 -10.69 -19.69 -9.65
N PRO A 67 -9.37 -19.50 -9.45
CA PRO A 67 -8.56 -18.67 -10.34
C PRO A 67 -8.50 -19.13 -11.79
N ASP A 68 -8.70 -20.42 -12.06
CA ASP A 68 -8.64 -20.95 -13.42
C ASP A 68 -10.01 -20.88 -14.14
N SER A 69 -11.07 -20.50 -13.41
CA SER A 69 -12.43 -20.30 -13.95
C SER A 69 -12.70 -18.88 -14.48
N LEU A 70 -11.77 -17.94 -14.28
CA LEU A 70 -11.91 -16.56 -14.75
C LEU A 70 -11.79 -16.48 -16.27
N THR A 71 -12.66 -15.70 -16.91
CA THR A 71 -12.51 -15.33 -18.33
C THR A 71 -11.29 -14.43 -18.51
N GLU A 72 -10.78 -14.31 -19.74
CA GLU A 72 -9.65 -13.42 -20.02
C GLU A 72 -9.95 -11.96 -19.62
N GLU A 73 -11.18 -11.50 -19.84
CA GLU A 73 -11.63 -10.16 -19.43
C GLU A 73 -11.62 -9.99 -17.90
N GLU A 74 -12.09 -10.99 -17.16
CA GLU A 74 -12.07 -10.99 -15.69
C GLU A 74 -10.63 -11.03 -15.17
N ARG A 75 -9.74 -11.82 -15.80
CA ARG A 75 -8.31 -11.88 -15.46
C ARG A 75 -7.66 -10.52 -15.68
N THR A 76 -7.91 -9.85 -16.80
CA THR A 76 -7.40 -8.50 -17.07
C THR A 76 -7.92 -7.49 -16.05
N LYS A 77 -9.22 -7.48 -15.78
CA LYS A 77 -9.84 -6.57 -14.81
C LYS A 77 -9.31 -6.79 -13.38
N PHE A 78 -9.06 -8.04 -13.01
CA PHE A 78 -8.41 -8.38 -11.75
C PHE A 78 -6.95 -7.92 -11.72
N ALA A 79 -6.18 -8.24 -12.75
CA ALA A 79 -4.74 -8.03 -12.79
C ALA A 79 -4.33 -6.56 -12.96
N ARG A 80 -5.13 -5.73 -13.65
CA ARG A 80 -4.80 -4.31 -13.89
C ARG A 80 -5.56 -3.39 -12.94
N LEU A 81 -4.83 -2.53 -12.23
CA LEU A 81 -5.41 -1.39 -11.51
C LEU A 81 -5.61 -0.21 -12.45
N ASN A 82 -4.83 -0.12 -13.54
CA ASN A 82 -4.87 1.00 -14.48
C ASN A 82 -4.74 2.35 -13.78
N ILE A 83 -3.83 2.45 -12.80
CA ILE A 83 -3.56 3.71 -12.07
C ILE A 83 -3.20 4.81 -13.08
N ASP A 84 -3.82 5.98 -12.92
CA ASP A 84 -3.45 7.19 -13.63
C ASP A 84 -2.30 7.86 -12.86
N SER A 85 -1.12 7.95 -13.49
CA SER A 85 0.09 8.51 -12.88
C SER A 85 -0.06 9.98 -12.48
N ASN A 86 -1.00 10.70 -13.09
CA ASN A 86 -1.29 12.11 -12.77
C ASN A 86 -2.28 12.26 -11.60
N LYS A 87 -2.87 11.15 -11.13
CA LYS A 87 -3.87 11.13 -10.05
C LYS A 87 -3.44 10.25 -8.88
N ILE A 88 -2.13 10.18 -8.65
CA ILE A 88 -1.55 9.58 -7.46
C ILE A 88 -1.60 10.61 -6.33
N MET A 89 -2.23 10.24 -5.22
CA MET A 89 -2.38 11.10 -4.03
C MET A 89 -1.38 10.71 -2.93
N TRP A 90 -0.75 9.55 -3.04
CA TRP A 90 0.17 9.02 -2.04
C TRP A 90 1.61 9.50 -2.23
N ASN A 91 2.08 10.32 -1.30
CA ASN A 91 3.46 10.77 -1.22
C ASN A 91 4.32 9.78 -0.42
N ARG A 92 5.64 9.89 -0.60
CA ARG A 92 6.61 9.25 0.31
C ARG A 92 6.73 10.07 1.59
N VAL A 93 7.38 9.52 2.60
CA VAL A 93 7.63 10.25 3.85
C VAL A 93 9.02 10.06 4.41
N VAL A 94 9.48 11.06 5.17
CA VAL A 94 10.73 11.01 5.94
C VAL A 94 10.58 11.85 7.21
N ASP A 95 11.16 11.39 8.32
CA ASP A 95 11.13 12.11 9.60
C ASP A 95 12.31 13.09 9.71
N LEU A 96 12.41 14.00 8.74
CA LEU A 96 13.45 15.02 8.64
C LEU A 96 12.88 16.31 8.03
N ASN A 97 13.38 17.45 8.49
CA ASN A 97 13.05 18.75 7.90
C ASN A 97 13.86 18.99 6.62
N ASP A 98 13.48 18.32 5.53
CA ASP A 98 14.15 18.44 4.24
C ASP A 98 13.23 19.10 3.19
N ARG A 99 13.45 20.39 2.95
CA ARG A 99 12.64 21.17 1.99
C ARG A 99 12.86 20.76 0.54
N TYR A 100 13.97 20.12 0.19
CA TYR A 100 14.32 19.78 -1.20
C TYR A 100 13.51 18.58 -1.71
N LEU A 101 12.91 17.82 -0.81
CA LEU A 101 12.07 16.67 -1.15
C LEU A 101 10.59 17.03 -1.41
N ARG A 102 10.20 18.32 -1.29
CA ARG A 102 8.83 18.79 -1.53
C ARG A 102 8.36 18.60 -2.97
N LYS A 103 9.29 18.49 -3.93
CA LYS A 103 8.99 18.14 -5.31
C LYS A 103 10.22 17.51 -5.95
N ILE A 104 10.09 16.27 -6.40
CA ILE A 104 11.17 15.49 -7.01
C ILE A 104 10.65 14.71 -8.21
N THR A 105 11.58 14.24 -9.04
CA THR A 105 11.29 13.26 -10.11
C THR A 105 11.93 11.93 -9.74
N ILE A 106 11.15 10.85 -9.79
CA ILE A 106 11.63 9.48 -9.55
C ILE A 106 11.64 8.67 -10.84
N GLY A 107 12.24 7.47 -10.80
CA GLY A 107 12.25 6.55 -11.94
C GLY A 107 13.23 6.95 -13.06
N GLN A 108 14.30 7.69 -12.71
CA GLN A 108 15.27 8.19 -13.69
C GLN A 108 16.34 7.16 -14.10
N SER A 109 16.43 6.02 -13.40
CA SER A 109 17.35 4.95 -13.77
C SER A 109 16.96 4.35 -15.13
N PRO A 110 17.91 3.99 -16.01
CA PRO A 110 17.61 3.30 -17.26
C PRO A 110 16.82 1.99 -17.08
N THR A 111 16.93 1.36 -15.91
CA THR A 111 16.16 0.15 -15.54
C THR A 111 14.66 0.38 -15.51
N GLU A 112 14.23 1.62 -15.27
CA GLU A 112 12.81 2.00 -15.24
C GLU A 112 12.24 2.28 -16.63
N LYS A 113 13.02 2.03 -17.70
CA LYS A 113 12.56 2.06 -19.10
C LYS A 113 11.90 3.38 -19.51
N GLY A 114 12.38 4.49 -18.96
CA GLY A 114 11.84 5.83 -19.23
C GLY A 114 10.54 6.16 -18.48
N PHE A 115 10.04 5.26 -17.62
CA PHE A 115 8.89 5.54 -16.77
C PHE A 115 9.32 6.34 -15.54
N SER A 116 9.24 7.67 -15.68
CA SER A 116 9.47 8.62 -14.60
C SER A 116 8.19 9.35 -14.22
N ARG A 117 8.11 9.86 -12.99
CA ARG A 117 7.01 10.72 -12.54
C ARG A 117 7.46 11.70 -11.47
N GLU A 118 6.74 12.81 -11.37
CA GLU A 118 6.87 13.75 -10.25
C GLU A 118 6.20 13.18 -8.99
N THR A 119 6.78 13.48 -7.82
CA THR A 119 6.23 13.14 -6.50
C THR A 119 6.83 14.05 -5.42
N ALA A 120 6.45 13.84 -4.17
CA ALA A 120 6.95 14.60 -3.03
C ALA A 120 7.19 13.66 -1.83
N PHE A 121 7.92 14.19 -0.85
CA PHE A 121 7.95 13.66 0.51
C PHE A 121 7.25 14.61 1.47
N ASP A 122 6.44 14.03 2.35
CA ASP A 122 5.91 14.71 3.54
C ASP A 122 6.68 14.28 4.79
N ILE A 123 6.54 15.03 5.88
CA ILE A 123 7.08 14.59 7.18
C ILE A 123 6.30 13.36 7.67
N SER A 124 6.97 12.36 8.24
CA SER A 124 6.35 11.06 8.58
C SER A 124 5.09 11.15 9.45
N VAL A 125 5.02 12.12 10.36
CA VAL A 125 3.84 12.35 11.21
C VAL A 125 2.61 12.85 10.43
N ALA A 126 2.79 13.35 9.20
CA ALA A 126 1.69 13.76 8.31
C ALA A 126 1.08 12.58 7.52
N SER A 127 1.65 11.38 7.61
CA SER A 127 1.11 10.19 6.95
C SER A 127 -0.30 9.85 7.48
N GLU A 128 -1.20 9.45 6.57
CA GLU A 128 -2.51 8.90 6.95
C GLU A 128 -2.37 7.68 7.88
N ILE A 129 -1.29 6.91 7.75
CA ILE A 129 -1.01 5.77 8.65
C ILE A 129 -0.85 6.24 10.11
N MET A 130 -0.23 7.41 10.35
CA MET A 130 -0.13 7.97 11.70
C MET A 130 -1.51 8.31 12.26
N ALA A 131 -2.39 8.91 11.45
CA ALA A 131 -3.76 9.18 11.85
C ALA A 131 -4.55 7.89 12.15
N ILE A 132 -4.33 6.83 11.37
CA ILE A 132 -4.93 5.52 11.61
C ILE A 132 -4.47 4.91 12.93
N LEU A 133 -3.18 5.00 13.27
CA LEU A 133 -2.68 4.54 14.58
C LEU A 133 -3.31 5.32 15.74
N ALA A 134 -3.45 6.64 15.60
CA ALA A 134 -4.02 7.49 16.64
C ALA A 134 -5.54 7.31 16.84
N LEU A 135 -6.28 6.94 15.78
CA LEU A 135 -7.75 6.79 15.80
C LEU A 135 -8.22 5.34 15.87
N GLY A 136 -7.30 4.39 15.71
CA GLY A 136 -7.59 2.97 15.68
C GLY A 136 -7.99 2.43 17.05
N LYS A 137 -9.02 1.59 17.09
CA LYS A 137 -9.52 1.00 18.34
C LYS A 137 -8.85 -0.32 18.68
N ASP A 138 -8.58 -1.12 17.65
CA ASP A 138 -7.98 -2.44 17.75
C ASP A 138 -7.32 -2.82 16.42
N VAL A 139 -6.65 -3.97 16.41
CA VAL A 139 -5.91 -4.49 15.25
C VAL A 139 -6.82 -4.68 14.03
N ASN A 140 -8.09 -5.08 14.22
CA ASN A 140 -9.01 -5.30 13.11
C ASN A 140 -9.50 -3.98 12.52
N ASP A 141 -9.90 -3.01 13.36
CA ASP A 141 -10.26 -1.66 12.92
C ASP A 141 -9.11 -0.99 12.17
N ILE A 142 -7.89 -1.11 12.68
CA ILE A 142 -6.70 -0.55 12.01
C ILE A 142 -6.43 -1.24 10.68
N LYS A 143 -6.55 -2.56 10.61
CA LYS A 143 -6.40 -3.31 9.36
C LYS A 143 -7.44 -2.89 8.32
N GLU A 144 -8.68 -2.67 8.72
CA GLU A 144 -9.76 -2.20 7.83
C GLU A 144 -9.50 -0.78 7.31
N ARG A 145 -9.07 0.13 8.20
CA ARG A 145 -8.67 1.49 7.82
C ARG A 145 -7.51 1.49 6.83
N LEU A 146 -6.45 0.73 7.14
CA LEU A 146 -5.31 0.54 6.24
C LEU A 146 -5.73 -0.04 4.89
N ALA A 147 -6.68 -0.97 4.86
CA ALA A 147 -7.21 -1.54 3.61
C ALA A 147 -7.95 -0.49 2.76
N SER A 148 -8.67 0.42 3.43
CA SER A 148 -9.54 1.40 2.78
C SER A 148 -8.83 2.67 2.28
N MET A 149 -7.57 2.90 2.65
CA MET A 149 -6.80 4.08 2.22
C MET A 149 -6.80 4.18 0.69
N VAL A 150 -7.27 5.31 0.16
CA VAL A 150 -7.30 5.59 -1.27
C VAL A 150 -5.98 6.24 -1.67
N VAL A 151 -5.20 5.54 -2.49
CA VAL A 151 -3.80 5.93 -2.81
C VAL A 151 -3.67 6.62 -4.16
N ALA A 152 -4.58 6.33 -5.07
CA ALA A 152 -4.63 6.89 -6.42
C ALA A 152 -6.04 6.75 -7.01
N LEU A 153 -6.25 7.38 -8.17
CA LEU A 153 -7.38 7.08 -9.05
C LEU A 153 -6.91 6.29 -10.27
N ASP A 154 -7.77 5.42 -10.77
CA ASP A 154 -7.56 4.78 -12.07
C ASP A 154 -7.87 5.73 -13.23
N LYS A 155 -7.56 5.29 -14.45
CA LYS A 155 -7.83 6.04 -15.69
C LYS A 155 -9.33 6.33 -15.93
N THR A 156 -10.23 5.60 -15.25
CA THR A 156 -11.69 5.83 -15.29
C THR A 156 -12.20 6.70 -14.15
N GLY A 157 -11.31 7.15 -13.25
CA GLY A 157 -11.64 7.97 -12.09
C GLY A 157 -12.09 7.18 -10.86
N LYS A 158 -11.99 5.85 -10.86
CA LYS A 158 -12.36 5.03 -9.70
C LYS A 158 -11.21 5.01 -8.68
N PRO A 159 -11.53 4.97 -7.37
CA PRO A 159 -10.51 4.90 -6.34
C PRO A 159 -9.75 3.57 -6.40
N VAL A 160 -8.43 3.66 -6.28
CA VAL A 160 -7.53 2.53 -6.07
C VAL A 160 -7.10 2.54 -4.61
N THR A 161 -7.33 1.44 -3.90
CA THR A 161 -7.06 1.34 -2.47
C THR A 161 -5.72 0.64 -2.18
N ALA A 162 -5.19 0.79 -0.96
CA ALA A 162 -4.02 0.03 -0.50
C ALA A 162 -4.25 -1.49 -0.55
N ASP A 163 -5.50 -1.94 -0.32
CA ASP A 163 -5.86 -3.36 -0.42
C ASP A 163 -5.82 -3.87 -1.87
N ASP A 164 -6.07 -3.01 -2.87
CA ASP A 164 -5.92 -3.37 -4.30
C ASP A 164 -4.46 -3.57 -4.71
N LEU A 165 -3.52 -2.91 -4.00
CA LEU A 165 -2.08 -3.10 -4.15
C LEU A 165 -1.56 -4.37 -3.45
N GLY A 166 -2.39 -5.01 -2.62
CA GLY A 166 -2.03 -6.25 -1.94
C GLY A 166 -1.17 -6.07 -0.69
N VAL A 167 -1.06 -4.86 -0.13
CA VAL A 167 -0.06 -4.53 0.91
C VAL A 167 -0.58 -4.51 2.34
N THR A 168 -1.89 -4.52 2.56
CA THR A 168 -2.50 -4.32 3.89
C THR A 168 -1.90 -5.22 4.97
N GLY A 169 -1.68 -6.50 4.67
CA GLY A 169 -1.06 -7.42 5.63
C GLY A 169 0.39 -7.07 5.96
N ALA A 170 1.17 -6.67 4.96
CA ALA A 170 2.56 -6.26 5.16
C ALA A 170 2.66 -4.95 5.95
N LEU A 171 1.78 -3.99 5.69
CA LEU A 171 1.68 -2.76 6.48
C LEU A 171 1.37 -3.07 7.95
N LEU A 172 0.38 -3.94 8.20
CA LEU A 172 0.01 -4.32 9.56
C LEU A 172 1.16 -5.02 10.30
N VAL A 173 1.97 -5.84 9.61
CA VAL A 173 3.15 -6.47 10.21
C VAL A 173 4.21 -5.44 10.60
N LEU A 174 4.48 -4.44 9.74
CA LEU A 174 5.44 -3.37 10.06
C LEU A 174 4.98 -2.52 11.24
N LEU A 175 3.67 -2.38 11.43
CA LEU A 175 3.08 -1.58 12.49
C LEU A 175 2.80 -2.36 13.78
N ARG A 176 3.01 -3.69 13.78
CA ARG A 176 2.53 -4.58 14.85
C ARG A 176 2.84 -4.09 16.26
N ASP A 177 4.09 -3.66 16.49
CA ASP A 177 4.54 -3.25 17.82
C ASP A 177 4.21 -1.77 18.09
N ALA A 178 4.18 -0.93 17.05
CA ALA A 178 3.79 0.48 17.13
C ALA A 178 2.30 0.69 17.50
N LEU A 179 1.50 -0.38 17.49
CA LEU A 179 0.12 -0.40 17.98
C LEU A 179 0.03 -0.41 19.51
N GLN A 180 1.13 -0.72 20.20
CA GLN A 180 1.15 -0.84 21.65
C GLN A 180 1.51 0.50 22.27
N PRO A 181 0.69 1.07 23.18
CA PRO A 181 1.02 2.32 23.85
C PRO A 181 2.34 2.24 24.63
N THR A 182 3.11 3.32 24.63
CA THR A 182 4.37 3.37 25.36
C THR A 182 4.12 3.84 26.80
N LEU A 183 4.41 2.99 27.78
CA LEU A 183 4.34 3.35 29.19
C LEU A 183 5.63 4.05 29.65
N LEU A 184 5.48 5.29 30.12
CA LEU A 184 6.52 6.11 30.73
C LEU A 184 6.07 6.57 32.13
N GLN A 185 6.86 7.45 32.75
CA GLN A 185 6.54 8.07 34.04
C GLN A 185 6.87 9.56 34.05
N THR A 186 6.15 10.33 34.87
CA THR A 186 6.54 11.71 35.22
C THR A 186 7.76 11.73 36.14
N LEU A 187 8.30 12.92 36.41
CA LEU A 187 9.39 13.09 37.40
C LEU A 187 9.01 12.63 38.82
N GLU A 188 7.70 12.59 39.13
CA GLU A 188 7.15 12.17 40.43
C GLU A 188 6.77 10.68 40.46
N GLY A 189 7.07 9.92 39.39
CA GLY A 189 6.76 8.49 39.30
C GLY A 189 5.32 8.16 38.88
N THR A 190 4.52 9.15 38.48
CA THR A 190 3.16 8.91 37.99
C THR A 190 3.21 8.29 36.59
N PRO A 191 2.53 7.17 36.32
CA PRO A 191 2.51 6.55 35.00
C PRO A 191 1.86 7.43 33.92
N VAL A 192 2.45 7.46 32.72
CA VAL A 192 1.97 8.21 31.54
C VAL A 192 2.02 7.33 30.30
N LEU A 193 1.00 7.39 29.45
CA LEU A 193 1.05 6.80 28.11
C LEU A 193 1.43 7.87 27.10
N VAL A 194 2.41 7.54 26.26
CA VAL A 194 2.85 8.34 25.11
C VAL A 194 2.63 7.55 23.83
#